data_AF-A0A1Q6WBC2-F1
#
_entry.id   AF-A0A1Q6WBC2-F1
#
_cell.length_a   1.000
_cell.length_b   1.000
_cell.length_c   1.000
_cell.angle_alpha   90.00
_cell.angle_beta   90.00
_cell.angle_gamma   90.00
#
_symmetry.space_group_name_H-M   'P 1'
#
loop_
_entity.id
_entity.type
_entity.pdbx_description
1 polymer ?
#
loop_
_entity_poly.entity_id
_entity_poly.type
_entity_poly.pdbx_seq_one_letter_code
_entity_poly.pdbx_strand_id
1 'polypeptide(L)'
;MIERIPASRCSRCGLIVAPPATYCPHHPARMTPTTVPGVGEIVSYTTLHSAPEGFRSPLHIALVQLQGGARFVCHGAQTPRVRIGSLVAIEAVDNVYYFSSLNTLDRARLFWGRAGRAGDRVNAMTRSVVRRLFKGGEGGSN
;
A
#
# COMPACT_ATOMS: atom_id res chain seq x y z
N MET A 1 -7.55 -8.32 7.78
CA MET A 1 -6.09 -8.53 7.97
C MET A 1 -5.44 -8.22 6.63
N ILE A 2 -4.33 -7.48 6.57
CA ILE A 2 -3.70 -7.16 5.28
C ILE A 2 -2.94 -8.38 4.77
N GLU A 3 -3.27 -8.85 3.57
CA GLU A 3 -2.62 -9.99 2.92
C GLU A 3 -1.13 -9.74 2.71
N ARG A 4 -0.30 -10.79 2.74
CA ARG A 4 1.14 -10.71 2.48
C ARG A 4 1.43 -11.33 1.12
N ILE A 5 1.76 -10.50 0.13
CA ILE A 5 2.01 -10.96 -1.23
C ILE A 5 3.43 -11.52 -1.34
N PRO A 6 3.60 -12.77 -1.78
CA PRO A 6 4.91 -13.34 -2.10
C PRO A 6 5.61 -12.54 -3.19
N ALA A 7 6.88 -12.24 -2.97
CA ALA A 7 7.71 -11.48 -3.88
C ALA A 7 9.14 -12.03 -3.87
N SER A 8 10.00 -11.48 -4.71
CA SER A 8 11.44 -11.71 -4.64
C SER A 8 12.20 -10.39 -4.68
N ARG A 9 13.36 -10.35 -4.01
CA ARG A 9 14.25 -9.18 -3.94
C ARG A 9 15.59 -9.49 -4.61
N CYS A 10 16.08 -8.57 -5.42
CA CYS A 10 17.43 -8.66 -5.97
C CYS A 10 18.46 -8.24 -4.91
N SER A 11 19.47 -9.08 -4.66
CA SER A 11 20.57 -8.78 -3.74
C SER A 11 21.49 -7.66 -4.23
N ARG A 12 21.54 -7.42 -5.55
CA ARG A 12 22.42 -6.42 -6.17
C ARG A 12 21.83 -5.01 -6.21
N CYS A 13 20.59 -4.87 -6.68
CA CYS A 13 19.95 -3.56 -6.87
C CYS A 13 18.76 -3.30 -5.94
N GLY A 14 18.38 -4.26 -5.10
CA GLY A 14 17.27 -4.11 -4.16
C GLY A 14 15.88 -4.12 -4.78
N LEU A 15 15.75 -4.27 -6.11
CA LEU A 15 14.46 -4.35 -6.80
C LEU A 15 13.60 -5.47 -6.20
N ILE A 16 12.34 -5.17 -5.92
CA ILE A 16 11.33 -6.14 -5.50
C ILE A 16 10.37 -6.40 -6.65
N VAL A 17 10.14 -7.67 -6.96
CA VAL A 17 9.24 -8.12 -8.02
C VAL A 17 8.18 -9.05 -7.42
N ALA A 18 6.94 -8.87 -7.85
CA ALA A 18 5.83 -9.78 -7.58
C ALA A 18 5.10 -10.05 -8.91
N PRO A 19 4.72 -11.30 -9.23
CA PRO A 19 4.99 -12.54 -8.50
C PRO A 19 6.49 -12.85 -8.33
N PRO A 20 6.88 -13.78 -7.43
CA PRO A 20 8.27 -14.13 -7.23
C PRO A 20 8.96 -14.58 -8.52
N ALA A 21 10.09 -13.96 -8.83
CA ALA A 21 10.94 -14.32 -9.96
C ALA A 21 12.24 -14.96 -9.48
N THR A 22 12.77 -15.95 -10.21
CA THR A 22 14.04 -16.62 -9.90
C THR A 22 15.26 -15.74 -10.17
N TYR A 23 15.20 -14.88 -11.20
CA TYR A 23 16.30 -14.03 -11.64
C TYR A 23 15.86 -12.57 -11.78
N CYS A 24 16.78 -11.65 -11.50
CA CYS A 24 16.54 -10.22 -11.64
C CYS A 24 16.41 -9.84 -13.14
N PRO A 25 15.41 -9.04 -13.53
CA PRO A 25 15.26 -8.61 -14.92
C PRO A 25 16.36 -7.64 -15.39
N HIS A 26 17.14 -7.06 -14.49
CA HIS A 26 18.20 -6.09 -14.81
C HIS A 26 19.61 -6.63 -14.63
N HIS A 27 19.78 -7.74 -13.90
CA HIS A 27 21.10 -8.24 -13.51
C HIS A 27 21.11 -9.78 -13.55
N PRO A 28 22.25 -10.41 -13.88
CA PRO A 28 22.41 -11.86 -13.83
C PRO A 28 22.57 -12.35 -12.37
N ALA A 29 21.59 -12.07 -11.52
CA ALA A 29 21.57 -12.40 -10.11
C ALA A 29 20.32 -13.19 -9.76
N ARG A 30 20.46 -14.26 -8.97
CA ARG A 30 19.33 -14.96 -8.37
C ARG A 30 18.65 -14.05 -7.36
N MET A 31 17.32 -14.06 -7.34
CA MET A 31 16.55 -13.28 -6.38
C MET A 31 16.28 -14.09 -5.12
N THR A 32 16.17 -13.41 -3.98
CA THR A 32 15.83 -14.01 -2.70
C THR A 32 14.33 -13.86 -2.42
N PRO A 33 13.65 -14.89 -1.87
CA PRO A 33 12.24 -14.79 -1.50
C PRO A 33 12.00 -13.67 -0.48
N THR A 34 10.91 -12.95 -0.63
CA THR A 34 10.46 -11.92 0.31
C THR A 34 8.93 -11.81 0.29
N THR A 35 8.36 -10.95 1.13
CA THR A 35 6.93 -10.65 1.11
C THR A 35 6.70 -9.16 1.26
N VAL A 36 5.68 -8.65 0.57
CA VAL A 36 5.26 -7.25 0.63
C VAL A 36 3.82 -7.15 1.15
N PRO A 37 3.43 -6.07 1.85
CA PRO A 37 2.03 -5.84 2.18
C PRO A 37 1.16 -5.78 0.92
N GLY A 38 0.02 -6.46 0.94
CA GLY A 38 -1.03 -6.42 -0.08
C GLY A 38 -1.83 -5.12 -0.04
N VAL A 39 -1.14 -3.98 0.05
CA VAL A 39 -1.74 -2.65 -0.07
C VAL A 39 -0.95 -1.88 -1.09
N GLY A 40 -1.65 -1.14 -1.95
CA GLY A 40 -1.01 -0.37 -2.99
C GLY A 40 -1.91 0.67 -3.62
N GLU A 41 -1.43 1.23 -4.72
CA GLU A 41 -2.11 2.25 -5.49
C GLU A 41 -2.30 1.77 -6.93
N ILE A 42 -3.49 1.96 -7.50
CA ILE A 42 -3.75 1.62 -8.90
C ILE A 42 -2.97 2.58 -9.80
N VAL A 43 -2.06 2.04 -10.61
CA VAL A 43 -1.29 2.82 -11.59
C VAL A 43 -1.90 2.77 -12.99
N SER A 44 -2.60 1.68 -13.32
CA SER A 44 -3.33 1.52 -14.58
C SER A 44 -4.42 0.47 -14.37
N TYR A 45 -5.48 0.53 -15.17
CA TYR A 45 -6.52 -0.48 -15.16
C TYR A 45 -7.16 -0.61 -16.55
N THR A 46 -7.81 -1.74 -16.77
CA THR A 46 -8.67 -2.00 -17.91
C THR A 46 -10.00 -2.58 -17.45
N THR A 47 -11.02 -2.42 -18.28
CA THR A 47 -12.37 -2.93 -18.03
C THR A 47 -12.76 -3.86 -19.18
N LEU A 48 -12.96 -5.12 -18.86
CA LEU A 48 -13.49 -6.12 -19.79
C LEU A 48 -15.02 -6.11 -19.68
N HIS A 49 -15.67 -5.50 -20.67
CA HIS A 49 -17.14 -5.46 -20.78
C HIS A 49 -17.75 -6.79 -21.24
N SER A 50 -16.94 -7.67 -21.82
CA SER A 50 -17.30 -9.06 -22.07
C SER A 50 -16.26 -9.92 -21.35
N ALA A 51 -16.64 -10.41 -20.17
CA ALA A 51 -15.78 -11.23 -19.34
C ALA A 51 -15.91 -12.71 -19.76
N PRO A 52 -14.83 -13.51 -19.65
CA PRO A 52 -14.90 -14.94 -19.89
C PRO A 52 -15.81 -15.64 -18.86
N GLU A 53 -16.22 -16.86 -19.17
CA GLU A 53 -17.04 -17.68 -18.28
C GLU A 53 -16.40 -17.81 -16.88
N GLY A 54 -17.24 -17.79 -15.84
CA GLY A 54 -16.79 -17.78 -14.45
C GLY A 54 -16.47 -16.39 -13.89
N PHE A 55 -16.40 -15.35 -14.72
CA PHE A 55 -16.22 -13.96 -14.28
C PHE A 55 -17.46 -13.11 -14.55
N ARG A 56 -17.79 -12.21 -13.60
CA ARG A 56 -18.88 -11.25 -13.79
C ARG A 56 -18.41 -10.10 -14.67
N SER A 57 -19.26 -9.69 -15.62
CA SER A 57 -19.07 -8.48 -16.40
C SER A 57 -19.77 -7.27 -15.74
N PRO A 58 -19.16 -6.07 -15.76
CA PRO A 58 -17.81 -5.76 -16.24
C PRO A 58 -16.72 -6.24 -15.27
N LEU A 59 -15.65 -6.83 -15.81
CA LEU A 59 -14.49 -7.24 -15.03
C LEU A 59 -13.40 -6.16 -15.09
N HIS A 60 -13.04 -5.61 -13.93
CA HIS A 60 -11.90 -4.71 -13.84
C HIS A 60 -10.61 -5.48 -13.57
N ILE A 61 -9.55 -5.17 -14.31
CA ILE A 61 -8.20 -5.68 -14.07
C ILE A 61 -7.29 -4.48 -13.87
N ALA A 62 -6.57 -4.45 -12.75
CA ALA A 62 -5.72 -3.32 -12.38
C ALA A 62 -4.26 -3.76 -12.22
N LEU A 63 -3.36 -2.87 -12.62
CA LEU A 63 -1.96 -2.90 -12.23
C LEU A 63 -1.82 -2.01 -10.98
N VAL A 64 -1.40 -2.63 -9.88
CA VAL A 64 -1.26 -1.98 -8.57
C VAL A 64 0.22 -1.89 -8.21
N GLN A 65 0.65 -0.69 -7.83
CA GLN A 65 1.95 -0.44 -7.24
C GLN A 65 1.86 -0.73 -5.74
N LEU A 66 2.41 -1.86 -5.31
CA LEU A 66 2.41 -2.30 -3.92
C LEU A 66 3.36 -1.45 -3.06
N GLN A 67 3.00 -1.33 -1.78
CA GLN A 67 3.90 -0.80 -0.76
C GLN A 67 5.12 -1.73 -0.66
N GLY A 68 6.28 -1.27 -1.10
CA GLY A 68 7.48 -2.09 -1.27
C GLY A 68 8.08 -2.02 -2.68
N GLY A 69 7.37 -1.43 -3.64
CA GLY A 69 7.92 -1.12 -4.96
C GLY A 69 7.61 -2.17 -6.04
N ALA A 70 7.05 -3.33 -5.67
CA ALA A 70 6.58 -4.30 -6.65
C ALA A 70 5.31 -3.83 -7.37
N ARG A 71 5.16 -4.20 -8.64
CA ARG A 71 3.90 -4.05 -9.39
C ARG A 71 3.18 -5.38 -9.42
N PHE A 72 1.87 -5.37 -9.28
CA PHE A 72 1.07 -6.58 -9.18
C PHE A 72 -0.25 -6.44 -9.94
N VAL A 73 -0.69 -7.49 -10.60
CA VAL A 73 -1.95 -7.51 -11.36
C VAL A 73 -3.03 -8.20 -10.54
N CYS A 74 -4.21 -7.59 -10.46
CA CYS A 74 -5.34 -8.12 -9.70
C CYS A 74 -6.70 -7.73 -10.30
N HIS A 75 -7.75 -8.47 -9.90
CA HIS A 75 -9.12 -8.35 -10.37
C HIS A 75 -9.98 -7.49 -9.43
N GLY A 76 -10.97 -6.76 -9.93
CA GLY A 76 -11.87 -5.98 -9.07
C GLY A 76 -12.91 -6.85 -8.39
N ALA A 77 -13.00 -6.80 -7.05
CA ALA A 77 -14.00 -7.52 -6.24
C ALA A 77 -15.39 -6.84 -6.26
N GLN A 78 -15.94 -6.49 -7.42
CA GLN A 78 -17.18 -5.71 -7.58
C GLN A 78 -17.01 -4.21 -7.28
N THR A 79 -15.94 -3.60 -7.78
CA THR A 79 -15.70 -2.16 -7.61
C THR A 79 -16.37 -1.37 -8.74
N PRO A 80 -17.54 -0.71 -8.55
CA PRO A 80 -18.26 -0.05 -9.64
C PRO A 80 -17.50 1.13 -10.25
N ARG A 81 -16.49 1.66 -9.54
CA ARG A 81 -15.66 2.75 -10.03
C ARG A 81 -14.20 2.55 -9.67
N VAL A 82 -13.40 2.22 -10.67
CA VAL A 82 -11.94 2.12 -10.57
C VAL A 82 -11.32 3.43 -11.07
N ARG A 83 -10.32 3.93 -10.34
CA ARG A 83 -9.59 5.15 -10.72
C ARG A 83 -8.11 4.96 -10.46
N ILE A 84 -7.28 5.43 -11.38
CA ILE A 84 -5.85 5.59 -11.18
C ILE A 84 -5.62 6.47 -9.95
N GLY A 85 -4.64 6.12 -9.13
CA GLY A 85 -4.33 6.79 -7.87
C GLY A 85 -5.15 6.32 -6.67
N SER A 86 -6.07 5.37 -6.86
CA SER A 86 -6.88 4.85 -5.75
C SER A 86 -6.09 3.87 -4.91
N LEU A 87 -6.16 4.03 -3.59
CA LEU A 87 -5.58 3.11 -2.63
C LEU A 87 -6.47 1.87 -2.49
N VAL A 88 -5.86 0.70 -2.64
CA VAL A 88 -6.53 -0.59 -2.63
C VAL A 88 -5.81 -1.58 -1.73
N ALA A 89 -6.57 -2.50 -1.14
CA ALA A 89 -6.04 -3.71 -0.54
C ALA A 89 -6.24 -4.88 -1.49
N ILE A 90 -5.34 -5.85 -1.41
CA ILE A 90 -5.37 -7.09 -2.17
C ILE A 90 -5.76 -8.23 -1.24
N GLU A 91 -6.65 -9.08 -1.71
CA GLU A 91 -7.12 -10.29 -1.04
C GLU A 91 -6.96 -11.47 -2.01
N ALA A 92 -6.43 -12.59 -1.53
CA ALA A 92 -6.34 -13.82 -2.31
C ALA A 92 -7.58 -14.67 -2.03
N VAL A 93 -8.33 -15.00 -3.08
CA VAL A 93 -9.45 -15.95 -3.01
C VAL A 93 -9.16 -17.07 -3.99
N ASP A 94 -8.99 -18.28 -3.47
CA ASP A 94 -8.48 -19.44 -4.20
C ASP A 94 -7.14 -19.13 -4.90
N ASN A 95 -7.12 -19.12 -6.22
CA ASN A 95 -5.94 -18.82 -7.05
C ASN A 95 -6.02 -17.44 -7.72
N VAL A 96 -6.96 -16.59 -7.30
CA VAL A 96 -7.21 -15.29 -7.91
C VAL A 96 -7.01 -14.17 -6.89
N TYR A 97 -6.27 -13.14 -7.30
CA TYR A 97 -6.05 -11.96 -6.47
C TYR A 97 -7.05 -10.89 -6.82
N TYR A 98 -7.82 -10.48 -5.82
CA TYR A 98 -8.79 -9.41 -5.95
C TYR A 98 -8.32 -8.14 -5.25
N PHE A 99 -8.70 -6.98 -5.77
CA PHE A 99 -8.55 -5.71 -5.10
C PHE A 99 -9.89 -5.13 -4.68
N SER A 100 -9.90 -4.52 -3.50
CA SER A 100 -11.01 -3.74 -2.96
C SER A 100 -10.55 -2.32 -2.65
N SER A 101 -11.42 -1.34 -2.92
CA SER A 101 -11.15 0.05 -2.56
C SER A 101 -11.15 0.21 -1.04
N LEU A 102 -10.13 0.87 -0.50
CA LEU A 102 -10.10 1.16 0.93
C LEU A 102 -11.04 2.31 1.27
N ASN A 103 -11.85 2.13 2.32
CA ASN A 103 -12.72 3.17 2.85
C ASN A 103 -11.89 4.33 3.44
N THR A 104 -12.50 5.51 3.55
CA THR A 104 -11.83 6.75 4.00
C THR A 104 -11.16 6.61 5.37
N LEU A 105 -11.76 5.84 6.29
CA LEU A 105 -11.20 5.55 7.61
C LEU A 105 -9.97 4.62 7.53
N ASP A 106 -10.01 3.60 6.68
CA ASP A 106 -8.87 2.69 6.48
C ASP A 106 -7.71 3.39 5.79
N ARG A 107 -8.01 4.32 4.87
CA ARG A 107 -7.02 5.24 4.29
C ARG A 107 -6.35 6.06 5.40
N ALA A 108 -7.11 6.68 6.30
CA ALA A 108 -6.57 7.50 7.38
C ALA A 108 -5.66 6.69 8.33
N ARG A 109 -6.05 5.46 8.68
CA ARG A 109 -5.21 4.55 9.49
C ARG A 109 -3.87 4.23 8.82
N LEU A 110 -3.86 3.98 7.52
CA LEU A 110 -2.63 3.75 6.76
C LEU A 110 -1.76 5.02 6.66
N PHE A 111 -2.38 6.20 6.54
CA PHE A 111 -1.65 7.49 6.53
C PHE A 111 -1.00 7.80 7.88
N TRP A 112 -1.67 7.53 9.01
CA TRP A 112 -1.05 7.66 10.34
C TRP A 112 0.10 6.66 10.54
N GLY A 113 -0.01 5.45 9.99
CA GLY A 113 1.10 4.50 9.93
C GLY A 113 2.31 5.02 9.14
N ARG A 114 2.09 5.77 8.05
CA ARG A 114 3.16 6.45 7.27
C ARG A 114 3.77 7.65 7.99
N ALA A 115 2.96 8.45 8.71
CA ALA A 115 3.44 9.62 9.46
C ALA A 115 4.42 9.26 10.59
N GLY A 116 4.32 8.04 11.14
CA GLY A 116 5.26 7.53 12.15
C GLY A 116 6.72 7.39 11.69
N ARG A 117 7.02 7.45 10.38
CA ARG A 117 8.41 7.39 9.86
C ARG A 117 8.99 8.73 9.42
N ALA A 118 8.16 9.77 9.26
CA ALA A 118 8.58 11.14 8.95
C ALA A 118 8.42 12.11 10.14
N GLY A 119 7.83 11.66 11.25
CA GLY A 119 7.51 12.46 12.43
C GLY A 119 8.68 12.79 13.37
N ASP A 120 9.85 12.19 13.18
CA ASP A 120 11.00 12.41 14.08
C ASP A 120 11.55 13.84 14.07
N ARG A 121 11.19 14.67 13.08
CA ARG A 121 11.55 16.11 13.06
C ARG A 121 10.54 17.04 13.71
N VAL A 122 9.27 16.64 13.85
CA VAL A 122 8.21 17.56 14.34
C VAL A 122 8.13 17.56 15.86
N ASN A 123 8.60 16.49 16.52
CA ASN A 123 8.58 16.35 17.98
C ASN A 123 9.60 17.26 18.70
N ALA A 124 10.59 17.81 17.97
CA ALA A 124 11.55 18.76 18.53
C ALA A 124 10.97 20.18 18.72
N MET A 125 10.01 20.60 17.89
CA MET A 125 9.39 21.93 18.00
C MET A 125 8.24 21.99 19.01
N THR A 126 7.63 20.87 19.37
CA THR A 126 6.48 20.86 20.28
C THR A 126 6.88 21.03 21.75
N ARG A 127 8.10 20.62 22.14
CA ARG A 127 8.58 20.74 23.52
C ARG A 127 8.92 22.17 23.95
N SER A 128 9.26 23.08 23.04
CA SER A 128 9.60 24.46 23.40
C SER A 128 8.37 25.36 23.59
N VAL A 129 7.31 25.14 22.82
CA VAL A 129 6.04 25.89 22.94
C VAL A 129 5.27 25.48 24.18
N VAL A 130 5.23 24.16 24.46
CA VAL A 130 4.56 23.63 25.65
C VAL A 130 5.19 24.16 26.94
N ARG A 131 6.54 24.24 27.02
CA ARG A 131 7.21 24.76 28.22
C ARG A 131 7.01 26.26 28.46
N ARG A 132 6.75 27.03 27.40
CA ARG A 132 6.49 28.48 27.50
C ARG A 132 5.05 28.78 27.91
N LEU A 133 4.10 27.89 27.59
CA LEU A 133 2.69 28.00 28.03
C LEU A 133 2.49 27.59 29.49
N PHE A 134 3.26 26.63 30.01
CA PHE A 134 3.11 26.15 31.40
C PHE A 134 3.81 27.00 32.47
N LYS A 135 4.48 28.11 32.13
CA LYS A 135 5.21 28.97 33.09
C LYS A 135 4.55 30.34 33.34
N GLY A 136 3.23 30.43 33.15
CA GLY A 136 2.46 31.68 33.24
C GLY A 136 1.33 31.69 34.28
N GLY A 137 1.28 30.74 35.22
CA GLY A 137 0.15 30.63 36.15
C GLY A 137 0.55 30.18 37.55
N GLU A 138 1.40 30.95 38.23
CA GLU A 138 1.51 30.92 39.69
C GLU A 138 1.39 32.35 40.22
N GLY A 139 0.40 32.57 41.10
CA GLY A 139 0.14 33.82 41.82
C GLY A 139 -1.27 34.35 41.53
N GLY A 140 -2.19 34.48 42.48
CA GLY A 140 -2.17 34.23 43.91
C GLY A 140 -3.60 34.45 44.42
N SER A 141 -3.97 33.75 45.50
CA SER A 141 -5.22 33.96 46.23
C SER A 141 -4.87 34.66 47.54
N ASN A 142 -5.18 35.95 47.63
CA ASN A 142 -5.72 36.59 48.84
C ASN A 142 -6.38 37.91 48.45
#